data_AF-A0A8E5IMQ3-F1
#
_entry.id   AF-A0A8E5IMQ3-F1
#
_cell.length_a   1.000
_cell.length_b   1.000
_cell.length_c   1.000
_cell.angle_alpha   90.00
_cell.angle_beta   90.00
_cell.angle_gamma   90.00
#
_symmetry.space_group_name_H-M   'P 1'
#
loop_
_entity.id
_entity.type
_entity.pdbx_description
1 polymer ?
#
loop_
_entity_poly.entity_id
_entity_poly.type
_entity_poly.pdbx_seq_one_letter_code
_entity_poly.pdbx_strand_id
1 'polypeptide(L)'
;MSPEQLLSSTNVDARADIWALGVVLFELLTTSLPFAGDEMPQLCANILRSPATPLRHQRPDASAELEAVILKCLETDPANRYRNVAELAQDLVPFGPAIWHHRVESIMRPTSSASSSRRAAPS
;
A
#
# COMPACT_ATOMS: atom_id res chain seq x y z
N MET A 1 1.69 -10.31 5.62
CA MET A 1 0.58 -10.00 6.55
C MET A 1 0.82 -8.63 7.11
N SER A 2 -0.20 -7.78 7.17
CA SER A 2 -0.08 -6.50 7.89
C SER A 2 -0.08 -6.73 9.41
N PRO A 3 0.46 -5.80 10.21
CA PRO A 3 0.50 -5.90 11.67
C PRO A 3 -0.86 -6.20 12.30
N GLU A 4 -1.91 -5.50 11.86
CA GLU A 4 -3.26 -5.68 12.37
C GLU A 4 -3.82 -7.07 12.05
N GLN A 5 -3.52 -7.65 10.87
CA GLN A 5 -3.91 -9.03 10.53
C GLN A 5 -3.25 -10.07 11.42
N LEU A 6 -2.03 -9.81 11.91
CA LEU A 6 -1.33 -10.68 12.86
C LEU A 6 -1.95 -10.63 14.27
N LEU A 7 -2.55 -9.51 14.64
CA LEU A 7 -3.17 -9.30 15.94
C LEU A 7 -4.63 -9.80 15.97
N SER A 8 -5.41 -9.51 14.93
CA SER A 8 -6.82 -9.91 14.84
C SER A 8 -7.36 -9.75 13.42
N SER A 9 -8.17 -10.70 12.96
CA SER A 9 -8.87 -10.62 11.67
C SER A 9 -10.13 -9.75 11.69
N THR A 10 -10.60 -9.28 12.86
CA THR A 10 -11.93 -8.67 13.01
C THR A 10 -11.99 -7.20 12.57
N ASN A 11 -10.88 -6.46 12.66
CA ASN A 11 -10.82 -5.01 12.40
C ASN A 11 -9.79 -4.66 11.32
N VAL A 12 -9.75 -5.45 10.25
CA VAL A 12 -8.86 -5.22 9.10
C VAL A 12 -9.63 -4.44 8.04
N ASP A 13 -9.10 -3.29 7.61
CA ASP A 13 -9.67 -2.47 6.53
C ASP A 13 -8.73 -2.38 5.32
N ALA A 14 -9.12 -1.58 4.32
CA ALA A 14 -8.37 -1.42 3.06
C ALA A 14 -6.91 -0.95 3.23
N ARG A 15 -6.53 -0.42 4.40
CA ARG A 15 -5.14 -0.02 4.68
C ARG A 15 -4.21 -1.23 4.89
N ALA A 16 -4.75 -2.43 5.07
CA ALA A 16 -3.98 -3.67 5.00
C ALA A 16 -3.48 -3.95 3.58
N ASP A 17 -4.27 -3.63 2.54
CA ASP A 17 -3.82 -3.74 1.15
C ASP A 17 -2.75 -2.70 0.83
N ILE A 18 -2.85 -1.49 1.41
CA ILE A 18 -1.80 -0.45 1.29
C ILE A 18 -0.47 -0.93 1.88
N TRP A 19 -0.51 -1.59 3.04
CA TRP A 19 0.67 -2.25 3.60
C TRP A 19 1.25 -3.30 2.65
N ALA A 20 0.40 -4.19 2.13
CA ALA A 20 0.83 -5.23 1.20
C ALA A 20 1.46 -4.64 -0.08
N LEU A 21 0.88 -3.56 -0.63
CA LEU A 21 1.47 -2.83 -1.75
C LEU A 21 2.82 -2.22 -1.39
N GLY A 22 2.98 -1.65 -0.18
CA GLY A 22 4.27 -1.17 0.31
C GLY A 22 5.35 -2.26 0.32
N VAL A 23 5.01 -3.47 0.79
CA VAL A 23 5.90 -4.64 0.78
C VAL A 23 6.27 -5.03 -0.64
N VAL A 24 5.28 -5.15 -1.54
CA VAL A 24 5.49 -5.51 -2.95
C VAL A 24 6.35 -4.47 -3.67
N LEU A 25 6.09 -3.18 -3.46
CA LEU A 25 6.90 -2.11 -4.07
C LEU A 25 8.36 -2.18 -3.60
N PHE A 26 8.59 -2.39 -2.30
CA PHE A 26 9.94 -2.58 -1.77
C PHE A 26 10.64 -3.78 -2.43
N GLU A 27 9.94 -4.93 -2.50
CA GLU A 27 10.49 -6.16 -3.08
C GLU A 27 10.81 -6.03 -4.57
N LEU A 28 9.93 -5.40 -5.35
CA LEU A 28 10.17 -5.17 -6.77
C LEU A 28 11.39 -4.28 -7.04
N LEU A 29 11.70 -3.35 -6.14
CA LEU A 29 12.84 -2.43 -6.28
C LEU A 29 14.16 -3.01 -5.77
N THR A 30 14.10 -3.92 -4.80
CA THR A 30 15.28 -4.41 -4.07
C THR A 30 15.56 -5.89 -4.24
N THR A 31 14.61 -6.66 -4.78
CA THR A 31 14.60 -8.13 -4.79
C THR A 31 14.68 -8.76 -3.39
N SER A 32 14.34 -8.01 -2.35
CA SER A 32 14.40 -8.40 -0.95
C SER A 32 13.15 -7.93 -0.21
N LEU A 33 12.84 -8.51 0.96
CA LEU A 33 11.70 -8.09 1.76
C LEU A 33 12.09 -7.00 2.77
N PRO A 34 11.18 -6.06 3.10
CA PRO A 34 11.45 -5.01 4.08
C PRO A 34 11.57 -5.53 5.52
N PHE A 35 10.99 -6.71 5.79
CA PHE A 35 11.07 -7.43 7.04
C PHE A 35 11.55 -8.86 6.77
N ALA A 36 12.46 -9.36 7.59
CA ALA A 36 13.00 -10.71 7.49
C ALA A 36 12.88 -11.42 8.84
N GLY A 37 12.89 -12.75 8.84
CA GLY A 37 12.95 -13.58 10.03
C GLY A 37 13.23 -15.03 9.63
N ASP A 38 14.08 -15.71 10.38
CA ASP A 38 14.50 -17.08 10.05
C ASP A 38 13.35 -18.10 10.16
N GLU A 39 12.37 -17.77 11.02
CA GLU A 39 11.17 -18.57 11.24
C GLU A 39 9.93 -17.67 11.26
N MET A 40 8.76 -18.28 11.04
CA MET A 40 7.49 -17.55 11.00
C MET A 40 7.21 -16.75 12.29
N PRO A 41 7.44 -17.26 13.52
CA PRO A 41 7.25 -16.46 14.74
C PRO A 41 8.16 -15.23 14.79
N GLN A 42 9.41 -15.36 14.35
CA GLN A 42 10.37 -14.26 14.32
C GLN A 42 9.96 -13.21 13.27
N LEU A 43 9.53 -13.63 12.09
CA LEU A 43 9.02 -12.73 11.06
C LEU A 43 7.80 -11.95 11.56
N CYS A 44 6.84 -12.63 12.20
CA CYS A 44 5.66 -11.98 12.79
C CYS A 44 6.05 -10.97 13.87
N ALA A 45 6.99 -11.33 14.76
CA ALA A 45 7.50 -10.41 15.77
C ALA A 45 8.17 -9.18 15.15
N ASN A 46 8.93 -9.38 14.08
CA ASN A 46 9.61 -8.30 13.37
C ASN A 46 8.62 -7.36 12.67
N ILE A 47 7.58 -7.89 12.01
CA ILE A 47 6.49 -7.09 11.43
C ILE A 47 5.80 -6.21 12.49
N LEU A 48 5.62 -6.74 13.71
CA LEU A 48 4.91 -6.03 14.79
C LEU A 48 5.75 -5.00 15.53
N ARG A 49 7.08 -5.12 15.54
CA ARG A 49 7.95 -4.39 16.49
C ARG A 49 9.18 -3.73 15.87
N SER A 50 9.62 -4.18 14.71
CA SER A 50 10.82 -3.64 14.07
C SER A 50 10.44 -2.62 12.99
N PRO A 51 11.25 -1.57 12.79
CA PRO A 51 11.07 -0.71 11.64
C PRO A 51 11.33 -1.50 10.35
N ALA A 52 10.63 -1.14 9.27
CA ALA A 52 10.96 -1.63 7.94
C ALA A 52 12.39 -1.24 7.56
N THR A 53 13.07 -2.10 6.80
CA THR A 53 14.36 -1.74 6.21
C THR A 53 14.16 -0.54 5.26
N PRO A 54 14.91 0.57 5.39
CA PRO A 54 14.86 1.67 4.45
C PRO A 54 15.25 1.24 3.03
N LEU A 55 14.50 1.68 2.01
CA LEU A 55 14.74 1.37 0.60
C LEU A 55 16.20 1.66 0.19
N ARG A 56 16.72 2.81 0.61
CA ARG A 56 18.02 3.32 0.22
C ARG A 56 19.19 2.58 0.86
N HIS A 57 18.94 1.71 1.85
CA HIS A 57 19.95 0.75 2.32
C HIS A 57 20.28 -0.31 1.27
N GLN A 58 19.31 -0.70 0.42
CA GLN A 58 19.48 -1.71 -0.63
C GLN A 58 19.55 -1.10 -2.03
N ARG A 59 18.95 0.08 -2.23
CA ARG A 59 18.98 0.87 -3.47
C ARG A 59 19.45 2.30 -3.18
N PRO A 60 20.75 2.54 -2.96
CA PRO A 60 21.26 3.87 -2.59
C PRO A 60 20.99 4.97 -3.64
N ASP A 61 20.76 4.56 -4.89
CA ASP A 61 20.41 5.41 -6.03
C ASP A 61 18.93 5.82 -6.08
N ALA A 62 18.07 5.20 -5.26
CA ALA A 62 16.67 5.57 -5.16
C ALA A 62 16.50 6.95 -4.48
N SER A 63 15.44 7.67 -4.87
CA SER A 63 15.09 8.96 -4.28
C SER A 63 14.64 8.81 -2.82
N ALA A 64 14.93 9.81 -1.99
CA ALA A 64 14.48 9.85 -0.60
C ALA A 64 12.96 9.99 -0.51
N GLU A 65 12.34 10.62 -1.48
CA GLU A 65 10.90 10.80 -1.57
C GLU A 65 10.18 9.48 -1.83
N LEU A 66 10.72 8.62 -2.71
CA LEU A 66 10.14 7.28 -2.96
C LEU A 66 10.27 6.38 -1.71
N GLU A 67 11.40 6.47 -1.01
CA GLU A 67 11.58 5.78 0.27
C GLU A 67 10.52 6.23 1.29
N ALA A 68 10.26 7.53 1.40
CA ALA A 68 9.24 8.05 2.31
C ALA A 68 7.83 7.53 1.97
N VAL A 69 7.48 7.42 0.68
CA VAL A 69 6.20 6.83 0.25
C VAL A 69 6.09 5.37 0.68
N ILE A 70 7.13 4.56 0.46
CA ILE A 70 7.13 3.14 0.85
C ILE A 70 7.07 3.00 2.38
N LEU A 71 7.86 3.77 3.12
CA LEU A 71 7.87 3.74 4.59
C LEU A 71 6.51 4.14 5.17
N LYS A 72 5.82 5.12 4.56
CA LYS A 72 4.46 5.49 4.96
C LYS A 72 3.45 4.36 4.74
N CYS A 73 3.59 3.55 3.68
CA CYS A 73 2.78 2.33 3.53
C CYS A 73 3.07 1.30 4.62
N LEU A 74 4.31 1.26 5.12
CA LEU A 74 4.83 0.30 6.09
C LEU A 74 4.79 0.81 7.55
N GLU A 75 4.00 1.85 7.82
CA GLU A 75 3.71 2.29 9.19
C GLU A 75 2.94 1.21 9.95
N THR A 76 3.38 0.88 11.16
CA THR A 76 2.78 -0.20 11.95
C THR A 76 1.33 0.13 12.32
N ASP A 77 1.07 1.38 12.71
CA ASP A 77 -0.29 1.88 12.95
C ASP A 77 -0.97 2.24 11.62
N PRO A 78 -2.09 1.59 11.26
CA PRO A 78 -2.86 1.94 10.06
C PRO A 78 -3.29 3.42 10.01
N ALA A 79 -3.42 4.12 11.14
CA ALA A 79 -3.76 5.54 11.17
C ALA A 79 -2.67 6.45 10.58
N ASN A 80 -1.41 6.00 10.57
CA ASN A 80 -0.28 6.74 10.01
C ASN A 80 -0.03 6.43 8.52
N ARG A 81 -0.72 5.42 7.96
CA ARG A 81 -0.66 5.08 6.54
C ARG A 81 -1.49 6.05 5.71
N TYR A 82 -1.42 5.89 4.39
CA TYR A 82 -2.39 6.50 3.47
C TYR A 82 -3.82 6.08 3.83
N ARG A 83 -4.75 7.03 3.77
CA ARG A 83 -6.15 6.77 4.10
C ARG A 83 -6.81 5.83 3.09
N ASN A 84 -6.37 5.89 1.84
CA ASN A 84 -6.87 5.10 0.72
C ASN A 84 -5.80 5.00 -0.38
N VAL A 85 -6.03 4.12 -1.34
CA VAL A 85 -5.09 3.89 -2.46
C VAL A 85 -4.95 5.09 -3.40
N ALA A 86 -5.93 5.99 -3.47
CA ALA A 86 -5.86 7.16 -4.34
C ALA A 86 -4.81 8.17 -3.84
N GLU A 87 -4.69 8.33 -2.51
CA GLU A 87 -3.62 9.13 -1.91
C GLU A 87 -2.23 8.53 -2.16
N LEU A 88 -2.09 7.20 -2.03
CA LEU A 88 -0.85 6.51 -2.39
C LEU A 88 -0.51 6.72 -3.87
N ALA A 89 -1.50 6.55 -4.76
CA ALA A 89 -1.30 6.72 -6.19
C ALA A 89 -0.81 8.13 -6.54
N GLN A 90 -1.35 9.15 -5.88
CA GLN A 90 -0.94 10.55 -6.05
C GLN A 90 0.54 10.77 -5.72
N ASP A 91 1.02 10.18 -4.62
CA ASP A 91 2.41 10.29 -4.20
C ASP A 91 3.36 9.45 -5.06
N LEU A 92 2.85 8.43 -5.78
CA LEU A 92 3.64 7.63 -6.73
C LEU A 92 3.78 8.27 -8.12
N VAL A 93 2.91 9.22 -8.49
CA VAL A 93 2.93 9.88 -9.82
C VAL A 93 4.31 10.39 -10.22
N PRO A 94 5.08 11.08 -9.36
CA PRO A 94 6.35 11.67 -9.76
C PRO A 94 7.43 10.65 -10.17
N PHE A 95 7.27 9.38 -9.81
CA PHE A 95 8.25 8.32 -10.08
C PHE A 95 7.92 7.47 -11.32
N GLY A 96 6.82 7.79 -12.01
CA GLY A 96 6.39 7.12 -13.22
C GLY A 96 6.56 7.96 -14.49
N PRO A 97 6.34 7.35 -15.67
CA PRO A 97 6.20 8.10 -16.91
C PRO A 97 5.03 9.09 -16.85
N ALA A 98 5.11 10.18 -17.62
CA ALA A 98 4.12 11.27 -17.62
C ALA A 98 2.66 10.79 -17.75
N ILE A 99 2.40 9.68 -18.46
CA ILE A 99 1.08 9.05 -18.60
C ILE A 99 0.41 8.66 -17.27
N TRP A 100 1.16 8.52 -16.17
CA TRP A 100 0.61 8.20 -14.86
C TRP A 100 -0.28 9.30 -14.28
N HIS A 101 -0.05 10.57 -14.62
CA HIS A 101 -0.88 11.69 -14.17
C HIS A 101 -2.36 11.47 -14.51
N HIS A 102 -2.64 11.11 -15.78
CA HIS A 102 -4.01 10.85 -16.24
C HIS A 102 -4.60 9.56 -15.67
N ARG A 103 -3.77 8.59 -15.26
CA ARG A 103 -4.26 7.35 -14.64
C ARG A 103 -4.70 7.57 -13.21
N VAL A 104 -4.00 8.40 -12.44
CA VAL A 104 -4.39 8.70 -11.06
C VAL A 104 -5.72 9.45 -11.00
N GLU A 105 -5.96 10.36 -11.95
CA GLU A 105 -7.27 11.00 -12.11
C GLU A 105 -8.42 9.99 -12.23
N SER A 106 -8.19 8.84 -12.88
CA SER A 106 -9.20 7.78 -13.01
C SER A 106 -9.44 7.00 -11.71
N ILE A 107 -8.41 6.83 -10.87
CA ILE A 107 -8.50 6.19 -9.54
C ILE A 107 -9.27 7.09 -8.57
N MET A 108 -9.10 8.41 -8.70
CA MET A 108 -9.76 9.41 -7.87
C MET A 108 -11.23 9.66 -8.22
N ARG A 109 -11.67 9.28 -9.42
CA ARG A 109 -13.09 9.40 -9.78
C ARG A 109 -13.88 8.34 -9.01
N PRO A 110 -14.84 8.74 -8.15
CA PRO A 110 -15.78 7.76 -7.64
C PRO A 110 -16.46 7.12 -8.85
N THR A 111 -16.50 5.80 -8.89
CA THR A 111 -17.37 5.10 -9.83
C THR A 111 -18.77 5.65 -9.60
N SER A 112 -19.23 6.58 -10.45
CA SER A 112 -20.62 6.98 -10.48
C SER A 112 -21.41 5.69 -10.55
N SER A 113 -22.19 5.46 -9.50
CA SER A 113 -22.90 4.21 -9.29
C SER A 113 -23.64 3.84 -10.57
N ALA A 114 -23.62 2.55 -10.90
CA ALA A 114 -24.59 1.97 -11.80
C ALA A 114 -25.99 2.10 -11.18
N SER A 115 -26.60 3.27 -11.33
CA SER A 115 -28.03 3.48 -11.18
C SER A 115 -28.58 3.87 -12.55
N SER A 116 -29.01 2.86 -13.29
CA SER A 116 -30.03 3.02 -14.32
C SER A 116 -30.93 1.81 -14.32
N SER A 117 -32.00 1.98 -13.55
CA SER A 117 -33.31 1.38 -13.76
C SER A 117 -33.64 1.19 -15.25
N ARG A 118 -33.96 -0.05 -15.62
CA ARG A 118 -34.90 -0.47 -16.69
C ARG A 118 -35.23 -1.93 -16.36
N ARG A 119 -36.48 -2.36 -16.23
CA ARG A 119 -37.73 -1.81 -16.75
C ARG A 119 -38.88 -2.50 -15.99
N ALA A 120 -39.84 -1.72 -15.51
CA ALA A 120 -41.18 -2.23 -15.24
C ALA A 120 -41.75 -2.87 -16.52
N ALA A 121 -42.45 -3.99 -16.38
CA ALA A 121 -43.39 -4.47 -17.38
C ALA A 121 -44.70 -4.84 -16.67
N PRO A 122 -45.86 -4.45 -17.22
CA PRO A 122 -47.16 -4.52 -16.55
C PRO A 122 -47.93 -5.82 -16.86
N SER A 123 -48.93 -6.05 -15.99
CA SER A 123 -50.12 -6.91 -16.10
C SER A 123 -49.93 -8.42 -16.05
#